data_AF-X1CDA3-F1
#
_entry.id   AF-X1CDA3-F1
#
_cell.length_a   1.000
_cell.length_b   1.000
_cell.length_c   1.000
_cell.angle_alpha   90.00
_cell.angle_beta   90.00
_cell.angle_gamma   90.00
#
_symmetry.space_group_name_H-M   'P 1'
#
loop_
_entity.id
_entity.type
_entity.pdbx_description
1 polymer ?
#
loop_
_entity_poly.entity_id
_entity_poly.type
_entity_poly.pdbx_seq_one_letter_code
_entity_poly.pdbx_strand_id
1 'polypeptide(L)'
;HNTISIVELRMASGDPPDVFLVMYPHTLHFYGGDSLECLDPYVEGMGKEWREDFVGAYWKMGTYGGSQWAIPYQGSTPILYYNEEALREAGLDPEGLNTWDDVIEYAKKLTIREGGVLKRWGVEIMVDEWGFQMLALQAGQHIIGETPGKVTIDTEAGR
;
A
#
# COMPACT_ATOMS: atom_id res chain seq x y z
N HIS A 1 1.50 19.17 7.53
CA HIS A 1 2.95 19.29 7.77
C HIS A 1 3.61 17.99 7.36
N ASN A 2 4.68 18.04 6.58
CA ASN A 2 5.40 16.84 6.14
C ASN A 2 6.33 16.37 7.27
N THR A 3 6.10 15.18 7.82
CA THR A 3 6.87 14.61 8.93
C THR A 3 8.36 14.47 8.58
N ILE A 4 8.70 14.18 7.32
CA ILE A 4 10.08 14.01 6.87
C ILE A 4 10.88 15.30 7.06
N SER A 5 10.33 16.42 6.59
CA SER A 5 11.03 17.71 6.66
C SER A 5 11.28 18.17 8.09
N ILE A 6 10.42 17.78 9.04
CA ILE A 6 10.63 18.06 10.46
C ILE A 6 11.78 17.20 11.01
N VAL A 7 11.81 15.92 10.67
CA VAL A 7 12.87 14.99 11.09
C VAL A 7 14.23 15.44 10.52
N GLU A 8 14.30 15.75 9.23
CA GLU A 8 15.52 16.25 8.57
C GLU A 8 16.02 17.55 9.19
N LEU A 9 15.12 18.51 9.46
CA LEU A 9 15.47 19.76 10.10
C LEU A 9 16.08 19.55 11.49
N ARG A 10 15.48 18.65 12.28
CA ARG A 10 15.93 18.31 13.63
C ARG A 10 17.30 17.61 13.62
N MET A 11 17.53 16.71 12.66
CA MET A 11 18.84 16.11 12.42
C MET A 11 19.88 17.19 12.07
N ALA A 12 19.55 18.10 11.15
CA ALA A 12 20.45 19.17 10.72
C ALA A 12 20.75 20.20 11.83
N SER A 13 19.82 20.42 12.75
CA SER A 13 20.01 21.31 13.91
C SER A 13 20.74 20.66 15.09
N GLY A 14 21.12 19.38 14.98
CA GLY A 14 21.80 18.63 16.04
C GLY A 14 20.90 18.21 17.20
N ASP A 15 19.58 18.15 16.98
CA ASP A 15 18.59 17.65 17.95
C ASP A 15 17.69 16.59 17.30
N PRO A 16 18.27 15.47 16.81
CA PRO A 16 17.48 14.43 16.15
C PRO A 16 16.49 13.77 17.13
N PRO A 17 15.31 13.34 16.66
CA PRO A 17 14.42 12.52 17.47
C PRO A 17 15.03 11.13 17.72
N ASP A 18 14.83 10.57 18.91
CA ASP A 18 15.24 9.19 19.23
C ASP A 18 14.45 8.15 18.40
N VAL A 19 13.15 8.40 18.22
CA VAL A 19 12.24 7.56 17.44
C VAL A 19 11.31 8.44 16.62
N PHE A 20 11.07 8.08 15.37
CA PHE A 20 10.15 8.79 14.48
C PHE A 20 9.34 7.82 13.60
N LEU A 21 8.15 8.27 13.20
CA LEU A 21 7.26 7.52 12.32
C LEU A 21 7.25 8.17 10.94
N VAL A 22 7.57 7.39 9.91
CA VAL A 22 7.58 7.82 8.50
C VAL A 22 6.91 6.76 7.63
N MET A 23 6.42 7.17 6.45
CA MET A 23 5.96 6.18 5.46
C MET A 23 7.15 5.33 5.00
N TYR A 24 6.88 4.04 4.73
CA TYR A 24 7.92 3.06 4.39
C TYR A 24 8.90 3.50 3.26
N PRO A 25 8.51 4.25 2.20
CA PRO A 25 9.45 4.64 1.15
C PRO A 25 10.55 5.56 1.68
N HIS A 26 10.28 6.32 2.74
CA HIS A 26 11.24 7.23 3.35
C HIS A 26 12.26 6.50 4.22
N THR A 27 11.98 5.28 4.68
CA THR A 27 12.97 4.48 5.41
C THR A 27 14.22 4.24 4.55
N LEU A 28 14.04 4.00 3.24
CA LEU A 28 15.17 3.86 2.31
C LEU A 28 16.00 5.16 2.20
N HIS A 29 15.35 6.32 2.26
CA HIS A 29 16.03 7.62 2.24
C HIS A 29 16.92 7.79 3.47
N PHE A 30 16.40 7.53 4.67
CA PHE A 30 17.18 7.64 5.91
C PHE A 30 18.27 6.56 6.02
N TYR A 31 18.01 5.35 5.51
CA TYR A 31 19.01 4.30 5.41
C TYR A 31 20.18 4.71 4.49
N GLY A 32 19.88 5.23 3.30
CA GLY A 32 20.91 5.72 2.36
C GLY A 32 21.67 6.95 2.85
N GLY A 33 21.09 7.71 3.77
CA GLY A 33 21.71 8.85 4.45
C GLY A 33 22.46 8.50 5.74
N ASP A 34 22.66 7.21 6.06
CA ASP A 34 23.32 6.74 7.29
C ASP A 34 22.71 7.34 8.58
N SER A 35 21.39 7.57 8.55
CA SER A 35 20.64 8.27 9.60
C SER A 35 19.78 7.34 10.45
N LEU A 36 19.96 6.02 10.31
CA LEU A 36 19.23 4.99 11.05
C LEU A 36 20.20 4.11 11.82
N GLU A 37 19.73 3.55 12.94
CA GLU A 37 20.45 2.53 13.69
C GLU A 37 20.01 1.13 13.26
N CYS A 38 20.95 0.19 13.21
CA CYS A 38 20.63 -1.22 12.98
C CYS A 38 19.89 -1.78 14.19
N LEU A 39 18.70 -2.34 13.95
CA LEU A 39 17.81 -2.81 15.01
C LEU A 39 18.03 -4.27 15.39
N ASP A 40 18.85 -5.02 14.65
CA ASP A 40 19.10 -6.45 14.89
C ASP A 40 19.44 -6.78 16.37
N PRO A 41 20.32 -6.02 17.07
CA PRO A 41 20.64 -6.31 18.47
C PRO A 41 19.43 -6.24 19.41
N TYR A 42 18.47 -5.37 19.10
CA TYR A 42 17.25 -5.19 19.89
C TYR A 42 16.25 -6.30 19.55
N VAL A 43 16.04 -6.58 18.26
CA VAL A 43 15.11 -7.60 17.78
C VAL A 43 15.51 -9.00 18.26
N GLU A 44 16.80 -9.34 18.23
CA GLU A 44 17.30 -10.62 18.73
C GLU A 44 17.04 -10.79 20.24
N GLY A 45 17.17 -9.71 21.01
CA GLY A 45 16.90 -9.70 22.44
C GLY A 45 15.42 -9.88 22.81
N MET A 46 14.50 -9.55 21.89
CA MET A 46 13.05 -9.69 22.09
C MET A 46 12.54 -11.12 21.81
N GLY A 47 13.37 -11.96 21.21
CA GLY A 47 13.03 -13.34 20.88
C GLY A 47 12.29 -13.50 19.56
N LYS A 48 12.34 -14.73 19.02
CA LYS A 48 11.81 -15.05 17.69
C LYS A 48 10.29 -14.84 17.59
N GLU A 49 9.56 -15.16 18.65
CA GLU A 49 8.10 -15.06 18.71
C GLU A 49 7.63 -13.61 18.47
N TRP A 50 8.32 -12.64 19.06
CA TRP A 50 8.00 -11.22 18.86
C TRP A 50 8.11 -10.80 17.39
N ARG A 51 9.12 -11.30 16.66
CA ARG A 51 9.25 -11.06 15.23
C ARG A 51 8.16 -11.76 14.43
N GLU A 52 7.77 -12.97 14.84
CA GLU A 52 6.77 -13.79 14.13
C GLU A 52 5.34 -13.24 14.26
N ASP A 53 5.07 -12.38 15.25
CA ASP A 53 3.81 -11.64 15.37
C ASP A 53 3.59 -10.61 14.25
N PHE A 54 4.64 -10.24 13.50
CA PHE A 54 4.52 -9.32 12.37
C PHE A 54 4.20 -10.06 11.06
N VAL A 55 3.31 -9.48 10.26
CA VAL A 55 3.09 -9.93 8.88
C VAL A 55 4.40 -9.80 8.09
N GLY A 56 4.90 -10.93 7.57
CA GLY A 56 6.23 -11.00 6.95
C GLY A 56 6.44 -10.04 5.78
N ALA A 57 5.39 -9.69 5.03
CA ALA A 57 5.46 -8.69 3.96
C ALA A 57 5.80 -7.29 4.51
N TYR A 58 5.19 -6.89 5.63
CA TYR A 58 5.50 -5.62 6.29
C TYR A 58 6.86 -5.63 6.94
N TRP A 59 7.26 -6.75 7.56
CA TRP A 59 8.60 -6.90 8.15
C TRP A 59 9.70 -6.58 7.13
N LYS A 60 9.58 -7.15 5.92
CA LYS A 60 10.53 -6.94 4.82
C LYS A 60 10.65 -5.48 4.38
N MET A 61 9.63 -4.64 4.59
CA MET A 61 9.69 -3.20 4.24
C MET A 61 10.70 -2.42 5.07
N GLY A 62 11.08 -2.93 6.26
CA GLY A 62 12.13 -2.35 7.10
C GLY A 62 13.47 -3.07 7.00
N THR A 63 13.61 -4.06 6.12
CA THR A 63 14.84 -4.86 5.98
C THR A 63 15.66 -4.37 4.79
N TYR A 64 16.91 -3.94 5.05
CA TYR A 64 17.85 -3.48 4.03
C TYR A 64 19.21 -4.12 4.26
N GLY A 65 19.85 -4.62 3.19
CA GLY A 65 21.14 -5.31 3.30
C GLY A 65 21.11 -6.60 4.14
N GLY A 66 19.92 -7.14 4.43
CA GLY A 66 19.74 -8.32 5.30
C GLY A 66 19.50 -8.00 6.77
N SER A 67 19.64 -6.74 7.19
CA SER A 67 19.43 -6.28 8.57
C SER A 67 18.14 -5.48 8.71
N GLN A 68 17.60 -5.41 9.93
CA GLN A 68 16.41 -4.62 10.24
C GLN A 68 16.77 -3.18 10.60
N TRP A 69 16.13 -2.21 9.95
CA TRP A 69 16.39 -0.77 10.16
C TRP A 69 15.13 0.02 10.55
N ALA A 70 13.95 -0.58 10.45
CA ALA A 70 12.70 0.02 10.92
C ALA A 70 11.70 -1.06 11.33
N ILE A 71 10.86 -0.79 12.33
CA ILE A 71 9.81 -1.73 12.76
C ILE A 71 8.47 -1.34 12.13
N PRO A 72 7.73 -2.28 11.51
CA PRO A 72 6.40 -1.99 11.01
C PRO A 72 5.46 -1.56 12.15
N TYR A 73 4.76 -0.45 11.97
CA TYR A 73 3.81 0.06 12.96
C TYR A 73 2.36 0.02 12.47
N GLN A 74 2.13 0.49 11.24
CA GLN A 74 0.82 0.52 10.60
C GLN A 74 0.94 -0.01 9.18
N GLY A 75 0.13 -1.01 8.85
CA GLY A 75 -0.05 -1.52 7.49
C GLY A 75 -1.37 -1.01 6.92
N SER A 76 -1.36 -0.58 5.67
CA SER A 76 -2.58 -0.24 4.92
C SER A 76 -2.64 -1.11 3.67
N THR A 77 -3.78 -1.76 3.46
CA THR A 77 -4.04 -2.57 2.27
C THR A 77 -5.35 -2.08 1.66
N PRO A 78 -5.36 -1.72 0.36
CA PRO A 78 -6.61 -1.43 -0.33
C PRO A 78 -7.47 -2.70 -0.39
N ILE A 79 -8.74 -2.57 -0.02
CA ILE A 79 -9.75 -3.64 -0.10
C ILE A 79 -11.01 -3.11 -0.76
N LEU A 80 -11.78 -3.99 -1.39
CA LEU A 80 -13.06 -3.65 -2.01
C LEU A 80 -14.16 -3.63 -0.94
N TYR A 81 -14.82 -2.48 -0.81
CA TYR A 81 -16.07 -2.36 -0.04
C TYR A 81 -17.25 -2.37 -1.00
N TYR A 82 -18.37 -2.96 -0.59
CA TYR A 82 -19.61 -2.98 -1.36
C TYR A 82 -20.79 -2.49 -0.51
N ASN A 83 -21.83 -2.00 -1.18
CA ASN A 83 -23.09 -1.61 -0.56
C ASN A 83 -24.09 -2.78 -0.65
N GLU A 84 -24.32 -3.46 0.47
CA GLU A 84 -25.21 -4.63 0.57
C GLU A 84 -26.64 -4.35 0.06
N GLU A 85 -27.19 -3.19 0.40
CA GLU A 85 -28.55 -2.83 -0.02
C GLU A 85 -28.62 -2.63 -1.54
N ALA A 86 -27.62 -1.98 -2.13
CA ALA A 86 -27.55 -1.79 -3.57
C ALA A 86 -27.41 -3.13 -4.32
N LEU A 87 -26.64 -4.07 -3.77
CA LEU A 87 -26.53 -5.44 -4.31
C LEU A 87 -27.88 -6.17 -4.22
N ARG A 88 -28.56 -6.08 -3.07
CA ARG A 88 -29.87 -6.71 -2.85
C ARG A 88 -30.94 -6.16 -3.78
N GLU A 89 -31.01 -4.84 -3.98
CA GLU A 89 -31.90 -4.18 -4.94
C GLU A 89 -31.68 -4.69 -6.37
N ALA A 90 -30.43 -4.96 -6.73
CA ALA A 90 -30.04 -5.47 -8.04
C ALA A 90 -30.09 -7.01 -8.17
N GLY A 91 -30.42 -7.73 -7.09
CA GLY A 91 -30.44 -9.19 -7.05
C GLY A 91 -29.06 -9.84 -7.22
N LEU A 92 -28.02 -9.20 -6.67
CA LEU A 92 -26.62 -9.61 -6.77
C LEU A 92 -26.12 -10.18 -5.44
N ASP A 93 -25.19 -11.15 -5.52
CA ASP A 93 -24.58 -11.81 -4.37
C ASP A 93 -23.15 -11.28 -4.17
N PRO A 94 -22.79 -10.73 -3.00
CA PRO A 94 -21.42 -10.26 -2.75
C PRO A 94 -20.34 -11.33 -2.94
N GLU A 95 -20.65 -12.61 -2.71
CA GLU A 95 -19.72 -13.72 -2.89
C GLU A 95 -19.36 -13.96 -4.37
N GLY A 96 -20.08 -13.32 -5.29
CA GLY A 96 -19.78 -13.33 -6.73
C GLY A 96 -18.61 -12.42 -7.15
N LEU A 97 -18.13 -11.54 -6.29
CA LEU A 97 -17.05 -10.57 -6.60
C LEU A 97 -15.65 -11.19 -6.47
N ASN A 98 -15.28 -12.09 -7.37
CA ASN A 98 -13.99 -12.81 -7.32
C ASN A 98 -12.93 -12.25 -8.28
N THR A 99 -13.36 -11.66 -9.39
CA THR A 99 -12.50 -11.14 -10.45
C THR A 99 -12.84 -9.69 -10.81
N TRP A 100 -11.93 -9.00 -11.49
CA TRP A 100 -12.22 -7.66 -12.02
C TRP A 100 -13.35 -7.65 -13.06
N ASP A 101 -13.51 -8.74 -13.82
CA ASP A 101 -14.65 -8.88 -14.74
C ASP A 101 -15.97 -8.94 -13.96
N ASP A 102 -16.01 -9.65 -12.81
CA ASP A 102 -17.18 -9.66 -11.94
C ASP A 102 -17.49 -8.26 -11.38
N VAL A 103 -16.45 -7.53 -10.95
CA VAL A 103 -16.58 -6.14 -10.48
C VAL A 103 -17.17 -5.25 -11.57
N ILE A 104 -16.69 -5.37 -12.81
CA ILE A 104 -17.19 -4.62 -13.97
C ILE A 104 -18.65 -4.95 -14.25
N GLU A 105 -19.02 -6.23 -14.24
CA GLU A 105 -20.40 -6.67 -14.47
C GLU A 105 -21.36 -6.20 -13.38
N TYR A 106 -20.92 -6.24 -12.11
CA TYR A 106 -21.70 -5.71 -10.99
C TYR A 106 -21.83 -4.19 -11.10
N ALA A 107 -20.74 -3.49 -11.40
CA ALA A 107 -20.75 -2.04 -11.58
C ALA A 107 -21.73 -1.58 -12.67
N LYS A 108 -21.82 -2.30 -13.80
CA LYS A 108 -22.79 -1.99 -14.86
C LYS A 108 -24.23 -2.07 -14.34
N LYS A 109 -24.57 -3.12 -13.59
CA LYS A 109 -25.91 -3.32 -13.00
C LYS A 109 -26.22 -2.34 -11.88
N LEU A 110 -25.21 -1.96 -11.11
CA LEU A 110 -25.34 -1.01 -10.01
C LEU A 110 -25.38 0.44 -10.49
N THR A 111 -24.94 0.74 -11.71
CA THR A 111 -24.99 2.10 -12.25
C THR A 111 -26.43 2.49 -12.61
N ILE A 112 -26.97 3.49 -11.90
CA ILE A 112 -28.35 3.98 -12.13
C ILE A 112 -28.31 5.32 -12.88
N ARG A 113 -29.07 5.39 -13.98
CA ARG A 113 -29.37 6.63 -14.68
C ARG A 113 -30.89 6.84 -14.77
N GLU A 114 -31.35 8.01 -14.37
CA GLU A 114 -32.77 8.39 -14.42
C GLU A 114 -32.92 9.64 -15.27
N GLY A 115 -33.75 9.58 -16.31
CA GLY A 115 -33.93 10.71 -17.24
C GLY A 115 -32.62 11.16 -17.92
N GLY A 116 -31.67 10.23 -18.12
CA GLY A 116 -30.34 10.50 -18.66
C GLY A 116 -29.32 11.02 -17.63
N VAL A 117 -29.75 11.34 -16.42
CA VAL A 117 -28.89 11.84 -15.34
C VAL A 117 -28.35 10.68 -14.51
N LEU A 118 -27.04 10.65 -14.28
CA LEU A 118 -26.40 9.68 -13.40
C LEU A 118 -26.81 9.92 -11.94
N LYS A 119 -27.32 8.87 -11.29
CA LYS A 119 -27.76 8.92 -9.87
C LYS A 119 -26.88 8.09 -8.95
N ARG A 120 -26.26 7.02 -9.48
CA ARG A 120 -25.36 6.13 -8.73
C ARG A 120 -24.24 5.64 -9.64
N TRP A 121 -23.01 5.76 -9.18
CA TRP A 121 -21.86 5.04 -9.75
C TRP A 121 -21.87 3.60 -9.22
N GLY A 122 -21.69 2.62 -10.11
CA GLY A 122 -21.66 1.21 -9.69
C GLY A 122 -20.32 0.75 -9.11
N VAL A 123 -19.24 1.49 -9.35
CA VAL A 123 -17.92 1.29 -8.74
C VAL A 123 -17.17 2.61 -8.70
N GLU A 124 -16.35 2.78 -7.67
CA GLU A 124 -15.38 3.86 -7.57
C GLU A 124 -14.03 3.24 -7.23
N ILE A 125 -13.01 3.56 -8.02
CA ILE A 125 -11.63 3.11 -7.81
C ILE A 125 -10.80 4.37 -7.63
N MET A 126 -9.89 4.33 -6.67
CA MET A 126 -8.90 5.39 -6.46
C MET A 126 -8.08 5.61 -7.74
N VAL A 127 -8.14 6.82 -8.30
CA VAL A 127 -7.42 7.20 -9.53
C VAL A 127 -6.18 8.02 -9.16
N ASP A 128 -5.22 7.36 -8.53
CA ASP A 128 -3.89 7.90 -8.23
C ASP A 128 -2.81 6.82 -8.45
N GLU A 129 -1.55 7.13 -8.12
CA GLU A 129 -0.45 6.19 -8.28
C GLU A 129 -0.64 4.91 -7.45
N TRP A 130 -1.30 5.01 -6.29
CA TRP A 130 -1.48 3.89 -5.39
C TRP A 130 -2.60 2.96 -5.88
N GLY A 131 -3.69 3.52 -6.39
CA GLY A 131 -4.74 2.79 -7.10
C GLY A 131 -4.21 2.08 -8.35
N PHE A 132 -3.36 2.76 -9.14
CA PHE A 132 -2.69 2.14 -10.28
C PHE A 132 -1.75 0.99 -9.84
N GLN A 133 -0.98 1.20 -8.77
CA GLN A 133 -0.09 0.16 -8.22
C GLN A 133 -0.83 -1.09 -7.79
N MET A 134 -1.97 -0.92 -7.13
CA MET A 134 -2.82 -2.02 -6.73
C MET A 134 -3.28 -2.85 -7.93
N LEU A 135 -3.80 -2.20 -8.98
CA LEU A 135 -4.28 -2.88 -10.18
C LEU A 135 -3.14 -3.62 -10.92
N ALA A 136 -1.99 -2.96 -11.09
CA ALA A 136 -0.84 -3.56 -11.75
C ALA A 136 -0.32 -4.79 -10.99
N LEU A 137 -0.20 -4.70 -9.65
CA LEU A 137 0.24 -5.83 -8.82
C LEU A 137 -0.74 -7.00 -8.89
N GLN A 138 -2.05 -6.75 -8.90
CA GLN A 138 -3.06 -7.79 -9.07
C GLN A 138 -3.03 -8.44 -10.47
N ALA A 139 -2.65 -7.68 -11.49
CA ALA A 139 -2.40 -8.19 -12.84
C ALA A 139 -1.03 -8.90 -12.98
N GLY A 140 -0.30 -9.09 -11.88
CA GLY A 140 1.01 -9.75 -11.87
C GLY A 140 2.17 -8.87 -12.31
N GLN A 141 1.99 -7.55 -12.35
CA GLN A 141 3.02 -6.59 -12.76
C GLN A 141 3.66 -5.91 -11.54
N HIS A 142 4.98 -5.92 -11.50
CA HIS A 142 5.74 -5.07 -10.60
C HIS A 142 6.07 -3.76 -11.33
N ILE A 143 5.66 -2.61 -10.79
CA ILE A 143 5.87 -1.29 -11.42
C ILE A 143 7.32 -0.79 -11.33
N ILE A 144 8.03 -1.25 -10.30
CA ILE A 144 9.47 -1.05 -10.13
C ILE A 144 10.08 -2.44 -10.27
N GLY A 145 10.96 -2.63 -11.26
CA GLY A 145 11.68 -3.90 -11.42
C GLY A 145 12.56 -4.23 -10.20
N GLU A 146 13.06 -5.46 -10.13
CA GLU A 146 13.97 -5.93 -9.06
C GLU A 146 15.29 -5.11 -8.97
N THR A 147 15.60 -4.32 -10.00
CA THR A 147 16.73 -3.41 -10.06
C THR A 147 16.26 -1.96 -10.09
N PRO A 148 16.81 -1.06 -9.25
CA PRO A 148 16.55 0.37 -9.33
C PRO A 148 16.80 0.91 -10.74
N GLY A 149 15.85 1.68 -11.29
CA GLY A 149 16.01 2.39 -12.57
C GLY A 149 15.32 1.78 -13.79
N LYS A 150 14.61 0.64 -13.66
CA LYS A 150 13.80 0.08 -14.75
C LYS A 150 12.30 0.25 -14.48
N VAL A 151 11.65 1.09 -15.28
CA VAL A 151 10.19 1.25 -15.34
C VAL A 151 9.60 0.14 -16.22
N THR A 152 8.59 -0.57 -15.72
CA THR A 152 8.00 -1.77 -16.34
C THR A 152 6.53 -1.58 -16.71
N ILE A 153 6.09 -0.33 -16.85
CA ILE A 153 4.67 0.06 -17.01
C ILE A 153 4.13 -0.18 -18.45
N ASP A 154 4.99 -0.29 -19.47
CA ASP A 154 4.57 -0.54 -20.86
C ASP A 154 4.43 -2.04 -21.17
N THR A 155 3.45 -2.67 -20.53
CA THR A 155 3.11 -4.09 -20.67
C THR A 155 1.62 -4.24 -20.94
N GLU A 156 1.20 -5.37 -21.53
CA GLU A 156 -0.19 -5.57 -21.97
C GLU A 156 -1.23 -5.39 -20.85
N ALA A 157 -0.90 -5.74 -19.60
CA ALA A 157 -1.79 -5.52 -18.44
C ALA A 157 -1.70 -4.10 -17.82
N GLY A 158 -0.81 -3.23 -18.34
CA GLY A 158 -0.68 -1.83 -17.94
C GLY A 158 -1.31 -0.84 -18.93
N ARG A 159 -1.86 -1.34 -20.04
CA ARG A 159 -2.61 -0.59 -21.07
C ARG A 159 -4.10 -0.86 -20.92
#